data_AF-A0A1J4X7L3-F1
#
_entry.id   AF-A0A1J4X7L3-F1
#
_cell.length_a   1.000
_cell.length_b   1.000
_cell.length_c   1.000
_cell.angle_alpha   90.00
_cell.angle_beta   90.00
_cell.angle_gamma   90.00
#
_symmetry.space_group_name_H-M   'P 1'
#
loop_
_entity.id
_entity.type
_entity.pdbx_description
1 polymer ?
#
loop_
_entity_poly.entity_id
_entity_poly.type
_entity_poly.pdbx_seq_one_letter_code
_entity_poly.pdbx_strand_id
1 'polypeptide(L)'
;MGDDILTALRIGQRRALGGRALLLGDRLDLRSLETTRVLARSPLTIPAGERGVVVLFRYGAAVLFDLTPLEEVEFVRQIEPLIRDPFGEPELEQAAVAVDPDREEGIDESGKIVVHEATIPRLQLLGDILGKSVVLARYEKAVAAQFDQIEPLAKALQEKGSGVATGKNLLQQIGAALLIEQKTVGRVEVTEKPELLWERPELERFYARLEDEYELHERQLALDRKLALISRTAQTLLDLLHTQRSLRVEWYITLLIIFEVLLTLYEMFVRG
;
A
#
# COMPACT_ATOMS: atom_id res chain seq x y z
N MET A 1 11.59 17.82 -28.94
CA MET A 1 10.44 18.13 -29.82
C MET A 1 10.26 17.13 -30.96
N GLY A 2 11.30 16.80 -31.76
CA GLY A 2 11.16 15.79 -32.83
C GLY A 2 11.05 14.34 -32.32
N ASP A 3 11.84 13.97 -31.31
CA ASP A 3 11.90 12.60 -30.82
C ASP A 3 10.65 12.21 -29.99
N ASP A 4 10.11 13.15 -29.18
CA ASP A 4 8.89 12.99 -28.37
C ASP A 4 7.69 12.52 -29.18
N ILE A 5 7.49 13.17 -30.32
CA ILE A 5 6.42 12.88 -31.26
C ILE A 5 6.64 11.51 -31.91
N LEU A 6 7.90 11.13 -32.20
CA LEU A 6 8.23 9.82 -32.78
C LEU A 6 7.94 8.68 -31.80
N THR A 7 8.25 8.82 -30.52
CA THR A 7 7.92 7.80 -29.52
C THR A 7 6.41 7.65 -29.36
N ALA A 8 5.66 8.74 -29.23
CA ALA A 8 4.20 8.70 -29.15
C ALA A 8 3.56 8.08 -30.41
N LEU A 9 4.08 8.40 -31.60
CA LEU A 9 3.62 7.83 -32.87
C LEU A 9 3.95 6.32 -32.98
N ARG A 10 5.12 5.89 -32.52
CA ARG A 10 5.52 4.46 -32.56
C ARG A 10 4.64 3.60 -31.66
N ILE A 11 4.30 4.10 -30.48
CA ILE A 11 3.44 3.39 -29.53
C ILE A 11 2.01 3.30 -30.10
N GLY A 12 1.48 4.38 -30.67
CA GLY A 12 0.14 4.40 -31.28
C GLY A 12 -0.06 3.44 -32.46
N GLN A 13 1.01 2.90 -33.06
CA GLN A 13 0.95 1.91 -34.15
C GLN A 13 1.03 0.45 -33.67
N ARG A 14 1.16 0.20 -32.36
CA ARG A 14 1.23 -1.15 -31.81
C ARG A 14 -0.13 -1.82 -31.87
N ARG A 15 -0.14 -3.13 -32.15
CA ARG A 15 -1.32 -4.00 -32.03
C ARG A 15 -1.43 -4.69 -30.66
N ALA A 16 -0.31 -4.77 -29.95
CA ALA A 16 -0.23 -5.27 -28.57
C ALA A 16 1.04 -4.75 -27.91
N LEU A 17 0.99 -4.61 -26.58
CA LEU A 17 2.13 -4.23 -25.74
C LEU A 17 1.99 -4.86 -24.35
N GLY A 18 3.13 -5.09 -23.69
CA GLY A 18 3.16 -5.51 -22.29
C GLY A 18 3.16 -4.31 -21.36
N GLY A 19 2.42 -4.41 -20.26
CA GLY A 19 2.45 -3.48 -19.14
C GLY A 19 2.98 -4.18 -17.89
N ARG A 20 3.87 -3.54 -17.15
CA ARG A 20 4.39 -4.03 -15.88
C ARG A 20 4.38 -2.93 -14.84
N ALA A 21 3.63 -3.13 -13.77
CA ALA A 21 3.64 -2.23 -12.62
C ALA A 21 4.61 -2.76 -11.57
N LEU A 22 5.47 -1.89 -11.06
CA LEU A 22 6.34 -2.17 -9.92
C LEU A 22 6.07 -1.17 -8.82
N LEU A 23 5.96 -1.68 -7.60
CA LEU A 23 6.00 -0.87 -6.40
C LEU A 23 7.40 -0.96 -5.78
N LEU A 24 8.14 0.15 -5.84
CA LEU A 24 9.58 0.17 -5.57
C LEU A 24 9.91 0.62 -4.13
N GLY A 25 9.07 1.45 -3.53
CA GLY A 25 9.26 1.97 -2.18
C GLY A 25 8.05 2.75 -1.67
N ASP A 26 8.17 3.41 -0.52
CA ASP A 26 7.06 4.22 0.00
C ASP A 26 6.80 5.46 -0.86
N ARG A 27 7.84 6.07 -1.46
CA ARG A 27 7.69 7.23 -2.35
C ARG A 27 8.73 7.27 -3.47
N LEU A 28 8.38 7.94 -4.56
CA LEU A 28 9.33 8.35 -5.60
C LEU A 28 9.51 9.88 -5.59
N ASP A 29 10.76 10.33 -5.52
CA ASP A 29 11.13 11.74 -5.63
C ASP A 29 11.30 12.14 -7.10
N LEU A 30 10.19 12.52 -7.74
CA LEU A 30 10.13 12.76 -9.19
C LEU A 30 10.68 14.13 -9.63
N ARG A 31 11.06 15.01 -8.70
CA ARG A 31 11.46 16.40 -9.01
C ARG A 31 12.64 16.48 -9.97
N SER A 32 13.59 15.54 -9.87
CA SER A 32 14.78 15.46 -10.72
C SER A 32 14.48 14.95 -12.13
N LEU A 33 13.34 14.28 -12.34
CA LEU A 33 12.93 13.73 -13.64
C LEU A 33 12.10 14.71 -14.47
N GLU A 34 11.50 15.72 -13.84
CA GLU A 34 10.72 16.75 -14.53
C GLU A 34 11.55 17.62 -15.51
N THR A 35 12.87 17.59 -15.38
CA THR A 35 13.85 18.26 -16.26
C THR A 35 14.36 17.35 -17.39
N THR A 36 13.99 16.06 -17.38
CA THR A 36 14.28 15.10 -18.45
C THR A 36 13.27 15.27 -19.59
N ARG A 37 13.38 14.44 -20.62
CA ARG A 37 12.38 14.31 -21.67
C ARG A 37 11.04 13.81 -21.08
N VAL A 38 10.00 14.63 -21.16
CA VAL A 38 8.68 14.37 -20.56
C VAL A 38 7.60 14.32 -21.65
N LEU A 39 6.79 13.26 -21.64
CA LEU A 39 5.63 13.08 -22.52
C LEU A 39 4.34 13.66 -21.90
N ALA A 40 4.20 13.55 -20.58
CA ALA A 40 3.09 14.15 -19.81
C ALA A 40 3.52 14.38 -18.34
N ARG A 41 2.88 15.32 -17.63
CA ARG A 41 3.29 15.74 -16.28
C ARG A 41 2.41 15.23 -15.15
N SER A 42 1.14 14.91 -15.42
CA SER A 42 0.19 14.42 -14.41
C SER A 42 -0.56 13.20 -14.95
N PRO A 43 -0.27 11.97 -14.47
CA PRO A 43 0.97 11.57 -13.78
C PRO A 43 2.22 11.76 -14.67
N LEU A 44 3.41 11.76 -14.08
CA LEU A 44 4.67 11.98 -14.82
C LEU A 44 4.92 10.80 -15.77
N THR A 45 4.95 11.07 -17.06
CA THR A 45 5.15 10.07 -18.11
C THR A 45 6.39 10.42 -18.92
N ILE A 46 7.34 9.49 -18.98
CA ILE A 46 8.64 9.66 -19.66
C ILE A 46 8.90 8.50 -20.63
N PRO A 47 9.63 8.73 -21.73
CA PRO A 47 10.08 7.63 -22.58
C PRO A 47 11.17 6.83 -21.86
N ALA A 48 11.22 5.52 -22.09
CA ALA A 48 12.27 4.65 -21.59
C ALA A 48 12.57 3.53 -22.60
N GLY A 49 13.84 3.13 -22.69
CA GLY A 49 14.29 2.21 -23.73
C GLY A 49 14.15 2.80 -25.14
N GLU A 50 14.14 1.95 -26.16
CA GLU A 50 14.04 2.37 -27.56
C GLU A 50 12.63 2.82 -27.94
N ARG A 51 11.61 2.21 -27.34
CA ARG A 51 10.19 2.34 -27.74
C ARG A 51 9.20 2.39 -26.58
N GLY A 52 9.69 2.21 -25.36
CA GLY A 52 8.86 2.09 -24.19
C GLY A 52 8.48 3.44 -23.59
N VAL A 53 7.51 3.38 -22.70
CA VAL A 53 7.06 4.51 -21.89
C VAL A 53 6.88 4.07 -20.45
N VAL A 54 7.20 4.96 -19.52
CA VAL A 54 6.99 4.72 -18.09
C VAL A 54 6.13 5.82 -17.51
N VAL A 55 5.09 5.41 -16.79
CA VAL A 55 4.24 6.28 -15.97
C VAL A 55 4.70 6.15 -14.52
N LEU A 56 5.04 7.27 -13.90
CA LEU A 56 5.63 7.35 -12.56
C LEU A 56 4.69 8.04 -11.59
N PHE A 57 4.56 7.46 -10.40
CA PHE A 57 3.67 7.93 -9.35
C PHE A 57 4.44 8.25 -8.08
N ARG A 58 4.09 9.36 -7.42
CA ARG A 58 4.82 9.80 -6.21
C ARG A 58 4.64 8.84 -5.04
N TYR A 59 3.58 8.04 -5.07
CA TYR A 59 3.31 6.99 -4.08
C TYR A 59 4.16 5.72 -4.24
N GLY A 60 5.23 5.74 -5.04
CA GLY A 60 6.22 4.65 -5.07
C GLY A 60 6.12 3.71 -6.27
N ALA A 61 5.11 3.87 -7.12
CA ALA A 61 4.84 2.98 -8.25
C ALA A 61 5.43 3.51 -9.57
N ALA A 62 5.89 2.58 -10.40
CA ALA A 62 6.29 2.81 -11.78
C ALA A 62 5.61 1.78 -12.68
N VAL A 63 4.94 2.23 -13.75
CA VAL A 63 4.28 1.35 -14.71
C VAL A 63 4.95 1.47 -16.07
N LEU A 64 5.55 0.38 -16.52
CA LEU A 64 6.40 0.30 -17.70
C LEU A 64 5.62 -0.37 -18.83
N PHE A 65 5.58 0.27 -19.99
CA PHE A 65 4.87 -0.21 -21.16
C PHE A 65 5.84 -0.39 -22.34
N ASP A 66 5.82 -1.56 -22.97
CA ASP A 66 6.65 -1.91 -24.15
C ASP A 66 8.17 -1.79 -23.91
N LEU A 67 8.63 -2.10 -22.69
CA LEU A 67 10.06 -2.28 -22.38
C LEU A 67 10.44 -3.76 -22.44
N THR A 68 11.65 -4.04 -22.90
CA THR A 68 12.29 -5.35 -22.79
C THR A 68 12.82 -5.59 -21.37
N PRO A 69 13.03 -6.84 -20.95
CA PRO A 69 13.56 -7.13 -19.61
C PRO A 69 14.88 -6.44 -19.29
N LEU A 70 15.74 -6.20 -20.29
CA LEU A 70 17.00 -5.47 -20.09
C LEU A 70 16.74 -3.98 -19.84
N GLU A 71 15.90 -3.35 -20.66
CA GLU A 71 15.53 -1.94 -20.51
C GLU A 71 14.81 -1.69 -19.17
N GLU A 72 13.99 -2.63 -18.70
CA GLU A 72 13.37 -2.55 -17.38
C GLU A 72 14.42 -2.51 -16.27
N VAL A 73 15.40 -3.41 -16.29
CA VAL A 73 16.47 -3.47 -15.29
C VAL A 73 17.31 -2.20 -15.30
N GLU A 74 17.65 -1.70 -16.49
CA GLU A 74 18.39 -0.43 -16.65
C GLU A 74 17.58 0.75 -16.11
N PHE A 75 16.29 0.82 -16.43
CA PHE A 75 15.41 1.87 -15.98
C PHE A 75 15.27 1.88 -14.45
N VAL A 76 15.02 0.72 -13.83
CA VAL A 76 14.89 0.60 -12.37
C VAL A 76 16.19 1.03 -11.67
N ARG A 77 17.36 0.65 -12.20
CA ARG A 77 18.66 1.12 -11.69
C ARG A 77 18.83 2.64 -11.81
N GLN A 78 18.36 3.23 -12.90
CA GLN A 78 18.44 4.68 -13.11
C GLN A 78 17.60 5.45 -12.07
N ILE A 79 16.42 4.94 -11.71
CA ILE A 79 15.53 5.62 -10.76
C ILE A 79 15.77 5.22 -9.30
N GLU A 80 16.65 4.26 -9.02
CA GLU A 80 17.00 3.81 -7.67
C GLU A 80 17.32 4.96 -6.69
N PRO A 81 18.11 6.00 -7.06
CA PRO A 81 18.40 7.13 -6.18
C PRO A 81 17.18 7.97 -5.80
N LEU A 82 16.06 7.80 -6.51
CA LEU A 82 14.82 8.56 -6.33
C LEU A 82 13.82 7.84 -5.41
N ILE A 83 14.08 6.57 -5.10
CA ILE A 83 13.21 5.75 -4.25
C ILE A 83 13.45 6.13 -2.78
N ARG A 84 12.38 6.50 -2.07
CA ARG A 84 12.39 6.72 -0.63
C ARG A 84 11.78 5.51 0.07
N ASP A 85 12.48 5.04 1.09
CA ASP A 85 12.15 3.81 1.83
C ASP A 85 11.92 2.62 0.88
N PRO A 86 12.97 2.17 0.16
CA PRO A 86 12.85 1.11 -0.83
C PRO A 86 12.40 -0.19 -0.19
N PHE A 87 11.56 -0.95 -0.91
CA PHE A 87 11.19 -2.29 -0.49
C PHE A 87 12.29 -3.28 -0.85
N GLY A 88 12.59 -4.21 0.06
CA GLY A 88 13.63 -5.23 -0.18
C GLY A 88 13.31 -6.16 -1.36
N GLU A 89 12.02 -6.43 -1.59
CA GLU A 89 11.50 -7.07 -2.80
C GLU A 89 10.36 -6.20 -3.34
N PRO A 90 10.48 -5.66 -4.57
CA PRO A 90 9.40 -4.92 -5.21
C PRO A 90 8.18 -5.80 -5.44
N GLU A 91 6.99 -5.26 -5.17
CA GLU A 91 5.74 -5.91 -5.61
C GLU A 91 5.56 -5.67 -7.11
N LEU A 92 5.11 -6.69 -7.84
CA LEU A 92 5.04 -6.66 -9.30
C LEU A 92 3.71 -7.20 -9.81
N GLU A 93 3.17 -6.50 -10.80
CA GLU A 93 1.96 -6.90 -11.51
C GLU A 93 2.19 -6.78 -13.03
N GLN A 94 1.65 -7.73 -13.80
CA GLN A 94 1.81 -7.76 -15.26
C GLN A 94 0.44 -7.73 -15.92
N ALA A 95 0.35 -6.96 -16.99
CA ALA A 95 -0.84 -6.87 -17.83
C ALA A 95 -0.45 -6.99 -19.31
N ALA A 96 -1.28 -7.70 -20.07
CA ALA A 96 -1.17 -7.73 -21.52
C ALA A 96 -2.19 -6.75 -22.10
N VAL A 97 -1.72 -5.80 -22.92
CA VAL A 97 -2.56 -4.79 -23.56
C VAL A 97 -2.69 -5.12 -25.04
N ALA A 98 -3.91 -5.24 -25.53
CA ALA A 98 -4.26 -5.41 -26.93
C ALA A 98 -4.83 -4.08 -27.48
N VAL A 99 -4.39 -3.70 -28.68
CA VAL A 99 -4.87 -2.49 -29.34
C VAL A 99 -5.77 -2.89 -30.50
N ASP A 100 -7.06 -2.61 -30.36
CA ASP A 100 -8.09 -2.98 -31.31
C ASP A 100 -9.16 -1.86 -31.40
N PRO A 101 -9.16 -1.07 -32.50
CA PRO A 101 -10.10 0.04 -32.67
C PRO A 101 -11.57 -0.36 -32.76
N ASP A 102 -11.86 -1.61 -33.13
CA ASP A 102 -13.22 -2.08 -33.41
C ASP A 102 -13.84 -2.81 -32.21
N ARG A 103 -13.05 -3.05 -31.15
CA ARG A 103 -13.45 -3.80 -29.96
C ARG A 103 -13.65 -2.87 -28.78
N GLU A 104 -14.68 -3.14 -27.98
CA GLU A 104 -14.96 -2.37 -26.79
C GLU A 104 -13.77 -2.41 -25.80
N GLU A 105 -13.40 -1.24 -25.27
CA GLU A 105 -12.32 -1.13 -24.28
C GLU A 105 -12.72 -1.75 -22.95
N GLY A 106 -11.74 -2.34 -22.24
CA GLY A 106 -11.92 -3.09 -20.99
C GLY A 106 -11.10 -4.37 -20.99
N ILE A 107 -11.36 -5.27 -20.05
CA ILE A 107 -10.72 -6.58 -19.96
C ILE A 107 -11.55 -7.59 -20.74
N ASP A 108 -10.89 -8.35 -21.61
CA ASP A 108 -11.54 -9.42 -22.35
C ASP A 108 -11.60 -10.75 -21.59
N GLU A 109 -12.29 -11.73 -22.18
CA GLU A 109 -12.43 -13.10 -21.63
C GLU A 109 -11.08 -13.81 -21.40
N SER A 110 -10.00 -13.35 -22.05
CA SER A 110 -8.65 -13.88 -21.87
C SER A 110 -7.83 -13.15 -20.80
N GLY A 111 -8.42 -12.14 -20.14
CA GLY A 111 -7.77 -11.31 -19.14
C GLY A 111 -6.85 -10.23 -19.73
N LYS A 112 -6.96 -9.93 -21.03
CA LYS A 112 -6.18 -8.87 -21.68
C LYS A 112 -6.92 -7.56 -21.63
N ILE A 113 -6.19 -6.47 -21.38
CA ILE A 113 -6.75 -5.13 -21.45
C ILE A 113 -6.82 -4.70 -22.91
N VAL A 114 -8.02 -4.47 -23.42
CA VAL A 114 -8.29 -3.97 -24.76
C VAL A 114 -8.40 -2.44 -24.70
N VAL A 115 -7.67 -1.77 -25.59
CA VAL A 115 -7.78 -0.33 -25.84
C VAL A 115 -7.99 -0.08 -27.32
N HIS A 116 -8.71 0.99 -27.68
CA HIS A 116 -8.88 1.35 -29.09
C HIS A 116 -7.55 1.80 -29.73
N GLU A 117 -6.75 2.53 -28.96
CA GLU A 117 -5.45 3.07 -29.39
C GLU A 117 -4.49 3.18 -28.20
N ALA A 118 -3.19 3.00 -28.42
CA ALA A 118 -2.18 3.15 -27.38
C ALA A 118 -1.68 4.60 -27.27
N THR A 119 -2.58 5.54 -26.98
CA THR A 119 -2.22 6.95 -26.78
C THR A 119 -1.72 7.21 -25.36
N ILE A 120 -0.90 8.27 -25.19
CA ILE A 120 -0.35 8.64 -23.87
C ILE A 120 -1.45 8.80 -22.80
N PRO A 121 -2.59 9.46 -23.05
CA PRO A 121 -3.67 9.54 -22.06
C PRO A 121 -4.21 8.16 -21.63
N ARG A 122 -4.40 7.23 -22.56
CA ARG A 122 -4.86 5.87 -22.22
C ARG A 122 -3.81 5.10 -21.43
N LEU A 123 -2.53 5.23 -21.78
CA LEU A 123 -1.44 4.61 -21.02
C LEU A 123 -1.28 5.23 -19.63
N GLN A 124 -1.57 6.52 -19.45
CA GLN A 124 -1.61 7.15 -18.13
C GLN A 124 -2.75 6.59 -17.27
N LEU A 125 -3.95 6.41 -17.84
CA LEU A 125 -5.08 5.80 -17.11
C LEU A 125 -4.83 4.32 -16.80
N LEU A 126 -4.28 3.55 -17.74
CA LEU A 126 -3.83 2.18 -17.48
C LEU A 126 -2.74 2.14 -16.41
N GLY A 127 -1.79 3.07 -16.48
CA GLY A 127 -0.76 3.24 -15.47
C GLY A 127 -1.34 3.52 -14.09
N ASP A 128 -2.39 4.32 -14.02
CA ASP A 128 -3.06 4.64 -12.76
C ASP A 128 -3.76 3.41 -12.16
N ILE A 129 -4.53 2.67 -12.96
CA ILE A 129 -5.20 1.43 -12.54
C ILE A 129 -4.17 0.39 -12.05
N LEU A 130 -3.16 0.11 -12.87
CA LEU A 130 -2.12 -0.88 -12.54
C LEU A 130 -1.26 -0.44 -11.36
N GLY A 131 -0.97 0.87 -11.26
CA GLY A 131 -0.24 1.47 -10.14
C GLY A 131 -1.00 1.33 -8.82
N LYS A 132 -2.31 1.57 -8.82
CA LYS A 132 -3.19 1.35 -7.66
C LYS A 132 -3.30 -0.14 -7.32
N SER A 133 -3.47 -1.01 -8.32
CA SER A 133 -3.58 -2.46 -8.11
C SER A 133 -2.33 -3.06 -7.44
N VAL A 134 -1.12 -2.69 -7.89
CA VAL A 134 0.13 -3.20 -7.30
C VAL A 134 0.36 -2.68 -5.87
N VAL A 135 -0.08 -1.44 -5.59
CA VAL A 135 -0.07 -0.86 -4.24
C VAL A 135 -1.01 -1.62 -3.31
N LEU A 136 -2.24 -1.87 -3.76
CA LEU A 136 -3.23 -2.65 -3.02
C LEU A 136 -2.71 -4.06 -2.74
N ALA A 137 -2.16 -4.74 -3.75
CA ALA A 137 -1.60 -6.10 -3.60
C ALA A 137 -0.51 -6.16 -2.51
N ARG A 138 0.38 -5.16 -2.47
CA ARG A 138 1.41 -5.07 -1.42
C ARG A 138 0.79 -4.93 -0.04
N TYR A 139 -0.18 -4.04 0.13
CA TYR A 139 -0.79 -3.79 1.42
C TYR A 139 -1.67 -4.95 1.89
N GLU A 140 -2.40 -5.59 0.99
CA GLU A 140 -3.14 -6.81 1.26
C GLU A 140 -2.21 -7.91 1.80
N LYS A 141 -1.06 -8.13 1.17
CA LYS A 141 -0.03 -9.06 1.65
C LYS A 141 0.54 -8.66 3.01
N ALA A 142 0.86 -7.37 3.18
CA ALA A 142 1.41 -6.86 4.44
C ALA A 142 0.42 -7.05 5.60
N VAL A 143 -0.86 -6.76 5.39
CA VAL A 143 -1.92 -6.96 6.39
C VAL A 143 -2.15 -8.44 6.67
N ALA A 144 -2.22 -9.29 5.63
CA ALA A 144 -2.36 -10.74 5.80
C ALA A 144 -1.23 -11.33 6.68
N ALA A 145 0.03 -10.96 6.39
CA ALA A 145 1.18 -11.41 7.16
C ALA A 145 1.15 -10.97 8.65
N GLN A 146 0.47 -9.88 8.98
CA GLN A 146 0.27 -9.46 10.38
C GLN A 146 -0.87 -10.23 11.05
N PHE A 147 -1.97 -10.51 10.33
CA PHE A 147 -3.05 -11.34 10.86
C PHE A 147 -2.58 -12.75 11.22
N ASP A 148 -1.75 -13.37 10.39
CA ASP A 148 -1.16 -14.69 10.63
C ASP A 148 -0.33 -14.74 11.93
N GLN A 149 0.19 -13.60 12.39
CA GLN A 149 0.94 -13.48 13.64
C GLN A 149 0.05 -13.19 14.86
N ILE A 150 -1.10 -12.55 14.65
CA ILE A 150 -2.06 -12.22 15.71
C ILE A 150 -2.90 -13.45 16.10
N GLU A 151 -3.25 -14.34 15.17
CA GLU A 151 -4.07 -15.52 15.43
C GLU A 151 -3.48 -16.44 16.53
N PRO A 152 -2.18 -16.82 16.51
CA PRO A 152 -1.59 -17.63 17.55
C PRO A 152 -1.56 -16.96 18.92
N LEU A 153 -1.41 -15.63 18.97
CA LEU A 153 -1.42 -14.86 20.22
C LEU A 153 -2.82 -14.78 20.82
N ALA A 154 -3.86 -14.63 20.00
CA ALA A 154 -5.25 -14.70 20.44
C ALA A 154 -5.58 -16.09 21.02
N LYS A 155 -5.11 -17.16 20.35
CA LYS A 155 -5.23 -18.55 20.84
C LYS A 155 -4.50 -18.76 22.16
N ALA A 156 -3.25 -18.28 22.27
CA ALA A 156 -2.47 -18.39 23.49
C ALA A 156 -3.09 -17.63 24.68
N LEU A 157 -3.71 -16.46 24.42
CA LEU A 157 -4.47 -15.72 25.43
C LEU A 157 -5.72 -16.47 25.88
N GLN A 158 -6.43 -17.13 24.96
CA GLN A 158 -7.60 -17.96 25.28
C GLN A 158 -7.22 -19.19 26.12
N GLU A 159 -6.12 -19.87 25.79
CA GLU A 159 -5.72 -21.12 26.45
C GLU A 159 -4.97 -20.92 27.78
N LYS A 160 -4.10 -19.91 27.87
CA LYS A 160 -3.16 -19.75 29.00
C LYS A 160 -3.44 -18.52 29.87
N GLY A 161 -4.38 -17.67 29.49
CA GLY A 161 -4.65 -16.39 30.16
C GLY A 161 -3.61 -15.31 29.87
N SER A 162 -3.85 -14.12 30.42
CA SER A 162 -3.13 -12.87 30.09
C SER A 162 -1.81 -12.69 30.86
N GLY A 163 -0.77 -13.41 30.44
CA GLY A 163 0.60 -13.12 30.88
C GLY A 163 1.11 -11.76 30.37
N VAL A 164 1.78 -10.97 31.22
CA VAL A 164 2.32 -9.63 30.90
C VAL A 164 3.25 -9.64 29.68
N ALA A 165 4.03 -10.71 29.49
CA ALA A 165 4.92 -10.87 28.33
C ALA A 165 4.14 -11.12 27.02
N THR A 166 3.10 -11.96 27.06
CA THR A 166 2.21 -12.22 25.90
C THR A 166 1.47 -10.96 25.47
N GLY A 167 0.98 -10.17 26.44
CA GLY A 167 0.31 -8.89 26.17
C GLY A 167 1.25 -7.85 25.55
N LYS A 168 2.49 -7.74 26.02
CA LYS A 168 3.49 -6.80 25.47
C LYS A 168 3.90 -7.15 24.02
N ASN A 169 4.08 -8.44 23.72
CA ASN A 169 4.43 -8.89 22.36
C ASN A 169 3.27 -8.64 21.38
N LEU A 170 2.04 -8.93 21.79
CA LEU A 170 0.85 -8.63 20.99
C LEU A 170 0.70 -7.13 20.75
N LEU A 171 0.96 -6.29 21.76
CA LEU A 171 0.97 -4.84 21.60
C LEU A 171 1.98 -4.33 20.57
N GLN A 172 3.18 -4.91 20.56
CA GLN A 172 4.21 -4.53 19.59
C GLN A 172 3.81 -4.92 18.17
N GLN A 173 3.23 -6.11 17.98
CA GLN A 173 2.75 -6.56 16.67
C GLN A 173 1.57 -5.72 16.18
N ILE A 174 0.63 -5.39 17.06
CA ILE A 174 -0.48 -4.54 16.67
C ILE A 174 -0.01 -3.09 16.44
N GLY A 175 0.96 -2.59 17.21
CA GLY A 175 1.63 -1.32 16.93
C GLY A 175 2.30 -1.29 15.55
N ALA A 176 2.90 -2.41 15.12
CA ALA A 176 3.45 -2.54 13.77
C ALA A 176 2.34 -2.49 12.69
N ALA A 177 1.20 -3.15 12.92
CA ALA A 177 0.06 -3.08 12.02
C ALA A 177 -0.60 -1.68 11.96
N LEU A 178 -0.68 -0.96 13.08
CA LEU A 178 -1.14 0.44 13.14
C LEU A 178 -0.19 1.40 12.42
N LEU A 179 1.12 1.16 12.48
CA LEU A 179 2.09 1.93 11.70
C LEU A 179 1.93 1.70 10.18
N ILE A 180 1.51 0.50 9.76
CA ILE A 180 1.14 0.23 8.37
C ILE A 180 -0.12 1.01 8.00
N GLU A 181 -1.16 1.01 8.86
CA GLU A 181 -2.38 1.81 8.66
C GLU A 181 -2.07 3.30 8.45
N GLN A 182 -1.20 3.88 9.29
CA GLN A 182 -0.78 5.28 9.15
C GLN A 182 -0.04 5.55 7.82
N LYS A 183 0.70 4.56 7.30
CA LYS A 183 1.40 4.64 6.01
C LYS A 183 0.48 4.44 4.80
N THR A 184 -0.65 3.74 4.97
CA THR A 184 -1.67 3.50 3.93
C THR A 184 -2.62 4.70 3.79
N VAL A 185 -3.04 5.30 4.91
CA VAL A 185 -3.99 6.45 4.93
C VAL A 185 -3.38 7.76 4.39
N GLY A 186 -2.04 7.88 4.38
CA GLY A 186 -1.34 9.10 3.96
C GLY A 186 -1.15 9.31 2.45
N ARG A 187 -1.79 8.52 1.58
CA ARG A 187 -1.53 8.49 0.12
C ARG A 187 -2.73 8.99 -0.69
N VAL A 188 -2.99 10.28 -0.58
CA VAL A 188 -4.11 10.99 -1.26
C VAL A 188 -4.18 10.67 -2.78
N GLU A 189 -3.03 10.55 -3.46
CA GLU A 189 -2.97 10.25 -4.90
C GLU A 189 -3.46 8.82 -5.27
N VAL A 190 -3.50 7.87 -4.33
CA VAL A 190 -3.94 6.48 -4.63
C VAL A 190 -5.47 6.37 -4.61
N THR A 191 -6.16 7.30 -3.96
CA THR A 191 -7.62 7.24 -3.76
C THR A 191 -8.39 8.19 -4.68
N GLU A 192 -7.74 9.20 -5.24
CA GLU A 192 -8.38 10.18 -6.12
C GLU A 192 -8.48 9.69 -7.57
N LYS A 193 -9.53 10.15 -8.27
CA LYS A 193 -9.65 9.99 -9.72
C LYS A 193 -8.50 10.75 -10.41
N PRO A 194 -7.91 10.23 -11.50
CA PRO A 194 -6.86 10.92 -12.23
C PRO A 194 -7.29 12.30 -12.71
N GLU A 195 -6.45 13.32 -12.50
CA GLU A 195 -6.74 14.68 -12.97
C GLU A 195 -6.93 14.75 -14.49
N LEU A 196 -6.29 13.84 -15.22
CA LEU A 196 -6.44 13.69 -16.67
C LEU A 196 -7.90 13.57 -17.12
N LEU A 197 -8.78 13.02 -16.29
CA LEU A 197 -10.21 12.89 -16.60
C LEU A 197 -10.94 14.23 -16.67
N TRP A 198 -10.44 15.28 -16.00
CA TRP A 198 -10.97 16.65 -16.14
C TRP A 198 -10.68 17.23 -17.53
N GLU A 199 -9.52 16.90 -18.09
CA GLU A 199 -9.10 17.34 -19.42
C GLU A 199 -9.70 16.46 -20.54
N ARG A 200 -9.94 15.18 -20.24
CA ARG A 200 -10.36 14.13 -21.17
C ARG A 200 -11.58 13.37 -20.64
N PRO A 201 -12.74 14.01 -20.49
CA PRO A 201 -13.94 13.36 -19.95
C PRO A 201 -14.43 12.19 -20.81
N GLU A 202 -14.07 12.15 -22.09
CA GLU A 202 -14.35 11.02 -22.99
C GLU A 202 -13.73 9.69 -22.51
N LEU A 203 -12.67 9.74 -21.69
CA LEU A 203 -12.00 8.56 -21.14
C LEU A 203 -12.61 8.08 -19.81
N GLU A 204 -13.61 8.77 -19.26
CA GLU A 204 -14.19 8.41 -17.96
C GLU A 204 -14.82 7.02 -17.98
N ARG A 205 -15.53 6.65 -19.06
CA ARG A 205 -16.12 5.31 -19.19
C ARG A 205 -15.05 4.22 -19.22
N PHE A 206 -13.95 4.46 -19.93
CA PHE A 206 -12.83 3.53 -20.01
C PHE A 206 -12.18 3.34 -18.64
N TYR A 207 -11.89 4.44 -17.93
CA TYR A 207 -11.31 4.39 -16.58
C TYR A 207 -12.24 3.66 -15.60
N ALA A 208 -13.52 4.03 -15.55
CA ALA A 208 -14.49 3.42 -14.63
C ALA A 208 -14.63 1.91 -14.85
N ARG A 209 -14.66 1.46 -16.12
CA ARG A 209 -14.72 0.04 -16.44
C ARG A 209 -13.49 -0.71 -15.91
N LEU A 210 -12.30 -0.17 -16.10
CA LEU A 210 -11.08 -0.78 -15.59
C LEU A 210 -11.03 -0.76 -14.06
N GLU A 211 -11.47 0.33 -13.43
CA GLU A 211 -11.55 0.46 -11.97
C GLU A 211 -12.46 -0.61 -11.37
N ASP A 212 -13.61 -0.86 -12.00
CA ASP A 212 -14.55 -1.92 -11.62
C ASP A 212 -13.98 -3.33 -11.88
N GLU A 213 -13.40 -3.58 -13.06
CA GLU A 213 -12.85 -4.89 -13.42
C GLU A 213 -11.62 -5.29 -12.58
N TYR A 214 -10.86 -4.32 -12.07
CA TYR A 214 -9.78 -4.53 -11.10
C TYR A 214 -10.26 -4.52 -9.63
N GLU A 215 -11.56 -4.30 -9.40
CA GLU A 215 -12.20 -4.23 -8.09
C GLU A 215 -11.49 -3.28 -7.12
N LEU A 216 -10.95 -2.16 -7.63
CA LEU A 216 -10.04 -1.31 -6.86
C LEU A 216 -10.73 -0.76 -5.60
N HIS A 217 -12.02 -0.39 -5.72
CA HIS A 217 -12.79 0.16 -4.61
C HIS A 217 -13.11 -0.90 -3.56
N GLU A 218 -13.57 -2.07 -3.98
CA GLU A 218 -13.91 -3.20 -3.12
C GLU A 218 -12.68 -3.69 -2.35
N ARG A 219 -11.54 -3.79 -3.03
CA ARG A 219 -10.25 -4.18 -2.44
C ARG A 219 -9.79 -3.17 -1.40
N GLN A 220 -9.84 -1.87 -1.72
CA GLN A 220 -9.52 -0.81 -0.76
C GLN A 220 -10.45 -0.86 0.46
N LEU A 221 -11.76 -0.98 0.27
CA LEU A 221 -12.73 -1.06 1.36
C LEU A 221 -12.53 -2.30 2.24
N ALA A 222 -12.20 -3.44 1.63
CA ALA A 222 -11.88 -4.66 2.35
C ALA A 222 -10.59 -4.52 3.18
N LEU A 223 -9.57 -3.86 2.63
CA LEU A 223 -8.33 -3.54 3.33
C LEU A 223 -8.58 -2.62 4.53
N ASP A 224 -9.34 -1.54 4.35
CA ASP A 224 -9.68 -0.59 5.41
C ASP A 224 -10.46 -1.26 6.55
N ARG A 225 -11.40 -2.14 6.23
CA ARG A 225 -12.13 -2.93 7.24
C ARG A 225 -11.20 -3.86 8.03
N LYS A 226 -10.24 -4.51 7.35
CA LYS A 226 -9.24 -5.38 8.00
C LYS A 226 -8.36 -4.58 8.95
N LEU A 227 -7.87 -3.41 8.52
CA LEU A 227 -7.06 -2.51 9.35
C LEU A 227 -7.84 -1.99 10.56
N ALA A 228 -9.09 -1.54 10.35
CA ALA A 228 -9.96 -1.08 11.44
C ALA A 228 -10.22 -2.16 12.50
N LEU A 229 -10.35 -3.43 12.07
CA LEU A 229 -10.47 -4.55 13.01
C LEU A 229 -9.19 -4.71 13.84
N ILE A 230 -8.02 -4.70 13.21
CA ILE A 230 -6.73 -4.77 13.92
C ILE A 230 -6.61 -3.64 14.95
N SER A 231 -6.91 -2.41 14.55
CA SER A 231 -6.85 -1.22 15.40
C SER A 231 -7.78 -1.32 16.62
N ARG A 232 -9.03 -1.77 16.42
CA ARG A 232 -9.98 -1.98 17.53
C ARG A 232 -9.52 -3.09 18.48
N THR A 233 -8.95 -4.16 17.95
CA THR A 233 -8.37 -5.25 18.76
C THR A 233 -7.17 -4.75 19.55
N ALA A 234 -6.30 -3.91 18.96
CA ALA A 234 -5.21 -3.20 19.64
C ALA A 234 -5.70 -2.48 20.88
N GLN A 235 -6.72 -1.65 20.69
CA GLN A 235 -7.22 -0.74 21.70
C GLN A 235 -7.83 -1.52 22.85
N THR A 236 -8.62 -2.55 22.54
CA THR A 236 -9.21 -3.42 23.55
C THR A 236 -8.14 -4.11 24.40
N LEU A 237 -7.04 -4.56 23.79
CA LEU A 237 -5.93 -5.20 24.50
C LEU A 237 -5.11 -4.21 25.32
N LEU A 238 -4.88 -3.00 24.81
CA LEU A 238 -4.28 -1.89 25.55
C LEU A 238 -5.08 -1.58 26.83
N ASP A 239 -6.40 -1.49 26.71
CA ASP A 239 -7.31 -1.19 27.82
C ASP A 239 -7.29 -2.30 28.89
N LEU A 240 -7.25 -3.58 28.47
CA LEU A 240 -7.11 -4.71 29.38
C LEU A 240 -5.77 -4.71 30.13
N LEU A 241 -4.67 -4.35 29.47
CA LEU A 241 -3.34 -4.24 30.11
C LEU A 241 -3.25 -3.06 31.08
N HIS A 242 -3.92 -1.95 30.78
CA HIS A 242 -4.04 -0.82 31.70
C HIS A 242 -4.80 -1.22 32.97
N THR A 243 -5.86 -2.02 32.84
CA THR A 243 -6.67 -2.50 33.99
C THR A 243 -5.84 -3.33 34.97
N GLN A 244 -4.91 -4.17 34.50
CA GLN A 244 -4.05 -4.97 35.39
C GLN A 244 -3.04 -4.14 36.21
N ARG A 245 -2.66 -2.93 35.75
CA ARG A 245 -1.80 -2.04 36.56
C ARG A 245 -2.54 -1.48 37.77
N SER A 246 -3.85 -1.26 37.67
CA SER A 246 -4.67 -0.72 38.77
C SER A 246 -4.70 -1.67 39.98
N LEU A 247 -4.85 -2.98 39.74
CA LEU A 247 -4.94 -3.97 40.82
C LEU A 247 -3.66 -4.11 41.65
N ARG A 248 -2.48 -3.90 41.04
CA ARG A 248 -1.21 -3.97 41.78
C ARG A 248 -1.04 -2.80 42.76
N VAL A 249 -1.46 -1.60 42.37
CA VAL A 249 -1.40 -0.43 43.24
C VAL A 249 -2.34 -0.60 44.43
N GLU A 250 -3.52 -1.15 44.21
CA GLU A 250 -4.48 -1.48 45.27
C GLU A 250 -3.93 -2.50 46.27
N TRP A 251 -3.24 -3.55 45.79
CA TRP A 251 -2.58 -4.52 46.65
C TRP A 251 -1.42 -3.93 47.45
N TYR A 252 -0.63 -3.03 46.88
CA TYR A 252 0.43 -2.33 47.64
C TYR A 252 -0.15 -1.48 48.77
N ILE A 253 -1.23 -0.75 48.52
CA ILE A 253 -1.91 0.05 49.55
C ILE A 253 -2.46 -0.86 50.65
N THR A 254 -3.15 -1.95 50.27
CA THR A 254 -3.69 -2.92 51.24
C THR A 254 -2.58 -3.55 52.09
N LEU A 255 -1.46 -3.96 51.48
CA LEU A 255 -0.32 -4.53 52.18
C LEU A 255 0.33 -3.53 53.14
N LEU A 256 0.46 -2.26 52.73
CA LEU A 256 0.99 -1.18 53.57
C LEU A 256 0.11 -0.95 54.80
N ILE A 257 -1.21 -0.92 54.63
CA ILE A 257 -2.16 -0.78 55.74
C ILE A 257 -2.04 -1.97 56.71
N ILE A 258 -1.98 -3.21 56.19
CA ILE A 258 -1.80 -4.41 57.02
C ILE A 258 -0.49 -4.33 57.81
N PHE A 259 0.60 -3.91 57.16
CA PHE A 259 1.90 -3.78 57.80
C PHE A 259 1.90 -2.72 58.93
N GLU A 260 1.28 -1.57 58.70
CA GLU A 260 1.09 -0.51 59.70
C GLU A 260 0.33 -1.02 60.93
N VAL A 261 -0.79 -1.71 60.70
CA VAL A 261 -1.63 -2.28 61.78
C VAL A 261 -0.84 -3.31 62.58
N LEU A 262 -0.07 -4.18 61.93
CA LEU A 262 0.76 -5.18 62.61
C LEU A 262 1.86 -4.54 63.46
N LEU A 263 2.54 -3.52 62.95
CA LEU A 263 3.54 -2.76 63.72
C LEU A 263 2.92 -2.10 64.95
N THR A 264 1.75 -1.49 64.77
CA THR A 264 1.02 -0.81 65.87
C THR A 264 0.61 -1.81 66.95
N LEU A 265 0.08 -2.98 66.57
CA LEU A 265 -0.29 -4.04 67.51
C LEU A 265 0.93 -4.64 68.20
N TYR A 266 2.02 -4.86 67.47
CA TYR A 266 3.27 -5.37 68.03
C TYR A 266 3.86 -4.40 69.06
N GLU A 267 3.91 -3.11 68.74
CA GLU A 267 4.38 -2.10 69.69
C GLU A 267 3.52 -2.07 70.95
N MET A 268 2.19 -2.14 70.81
CA MET A 268 1.28 -2.18 71.95
C MET A 268 1.44 -3.43 72.82
N PHE A 269 1.75 -4.58 72.24
CA PHE A 269 1.90 -5.85 72.98
C PHE A 269 3.30 -6.03 73.60
N VAL A 270 4.33 -5.41 73.03
CA VAL A 270 5.72 -5.50 73.54
C VAL A 270 6.07 -4.36 74.51
N ARG A 271 5.42 -3.20 74.40
CA ARG A 271 5.60 -2.06 75.33
C ARG A 271 4.47 -1.88 76.35
N GLY A 272 3.37 -2.62 76.24
CA GLY A 272 2.31 -2.70 77.25
C GLY A 272 2.54 -3.81 78.25
#